data_AF-T1BYM2-F1
#
_entry.id   AF-T1BYM2-F1
#
_cell.length_a   1.000
_cell.length_b   1.000
_cell.length_c   1.000
_cell.angle_alpha   90.00
_cell.angle_beta   90.00
_cell.angle_gamma   90.00
#
_symmetry.space_group_name_H-M   'P 1'
#
loop_
_entity.id
_entity.type
_entity.pdbx_description
1 polymer ?
#
loop_
_entity_poly.entity_id
_entity_poly.type
_entity_poly.pdbx_seq_one_letter_code
_entity_poly.pdbx_strand_id
1 'polypeptide(L)'
;MGVSFNYPVDPSSFERSVALAMLDAKGKPSQKYGFSVTYDARHLNAFVHSAPLGVPEDTRILRAKFAADIKSARGGPGTAQGFDARVQIPGLYSLAVDSAALTLVENDHYEPEQVLIVQTSVAVRSSELAPKVRAWLLPTHKPKPVAGAAASGPLSTGEPVAQPDHKPPHAWYLAEVSQQLLSESTPLTLSPKPGEREYESMHGLA
;
A
#
# COMPACT_ATOMS: atom_id res chain seq x y z
N MET A 1 11.93 13.84 -2.23
CA MET A 1 10.89 13.84 -1.17
C MET A 1 10.78 15.24 -0.59
N GLY A 2 9.58 15.68 -0.18
CA GLY A 2 9.38 16.97 0.48
C GLY A 2 9.33 16.84 1.99
N VAL A 3 9.89 17.83 2.70
CA VAL A 3 9.86 17.97 4.16
C VAL A 3 9.39 19.39 4.48
N SER A 4 8.37 19.51 5.33
CA SER A 4 7.82 20.79 5.77
C SER A 4 8.23 21.12 7.20
N PHE A 5 8.45 22.40 7.46
CA PHE A 5 8.84 22.94 8.76
C PHE A 5 7.84 23.99 9.23
N ASN A 6 7.62 24.06 10.54
CA ASN A 6 6.81 25.11 11.17
C ASN A 6 7.56 26.45 11.29
N TYR A 7 8.89 26.43 11.22
CA TYR A 7 9.76 27.61 11.22
C TYR A 7 10.82 27.48 10.11
N PRO A 8 11.36 28.60 9.59
CA PRO A 8 12.42 28.56 8.59
C PRO A 8 13.62 27.74 9.08
N VAL A 9 13.98 26.69 8.34
CA VAL A 9 15.07 25.78 8.72
C VAL A 9 16.44 26.38 8.40
N ASP A 10 17.44 26.07 9.24
CA ASP A 10 18.85 26.33 8.92
C ASP A 10 19.38 25.24 7.96
N PRO A 11 19.76 25.57 6.71
CA PRO A 11 20.15 24.57 5.72
C PRO A 11 21.30 23.67 6.16
N SER A 12 22.31 24.27 6.81
CA SER A 12 23.50 23.54 7.28
C SER A 12 23.17 22.49 8.33
N SER A 13 22.29 22.79 9.27
CA SER A 13 21.82 21.83 10.28
C SER A 13 20.99 20.71 9.64
N PHE A 14 20.13 21.05 8.68
CA PHE A 14 19.27 20.09 8.02
C PHE A 14 20.09 19.11 7.18
N GLU A 15 20.95 19.61 6.29
CA GLU A 15 21.77 18.78 5.39
C GLU A 15 22.67 17.80 6.17
N ARG A 16 23.25 18.21 7.29
CA ARG A 16 24.06 17.33 8.15
C ARG A 16 23.25 16.22 8.82
N SER A 17 21.94 16.41 8.98
CA SER A 17 21.05 15.43 9.62
C SER A 17 20.59 14.35 8.65
N VAL A 18 20.67 14.58 7.33
CA VAL A 18 20.13 13.69 6.30
C VAL A 18 21.12 12.57 5.97
N ALA A 19 20.62 11.33 5.95
CA ALA A 19 21.34 10.18 5.41
C ALA A 19 20.41 9.31 4.55
N LEU A 20 20.78 9.11 3.28
CA LEU A 20 20.07 8.19 2.38
C LEU A 20 20.80 6.85 2.30
N ALA A 21 20.07 5.76 2.52
CA ALA A 21 20.59 4.41 2.32
C ALA A 21 19.51 3.42 1.88
N MET A 22 19.86 2.53 0.96
CA MET A 22 19.02 1.41 0.57
C MET A 22 19.11 0.29 1.62
N LEU A 23 17.98 -0.29 1.96
CA LEU A 23 17.89 -1.38 2.93
C LEU A 23 18.12 -2.75 2.27
N ASP A 24 18.72 -3.66 3.01
CA ASP A 24 18.74 -5.09 2.67
C ASP A 24 17.44 -5.79 3.09
N ALA A 25 17.32 -7.08 2.77
CA ALA A 25 16.17 -7.91 3.14
C ALA A 25 15.95 -8.02 4.67
N LYS A 26 16.95 -7.69 5.49
CA LYS A 26 16.89 -7.68 6.96
C LYS A 26 16.60 -6.28 7.51
N GLY A 27 16.31 -5.30 6.65
CA GLY A 27 16.02 -3.91 7.03
C GLY A 27 17.25 -3.09 7.44
N LYS A 28 18.47 -3.58 7.22
CA LYS A 28 19.71 -2.86 7.54
C LYS A 28 20.17 -2.02 6.35
N PRO A 29 20.73 -0.82 6.58
CA PRO A 29 21.30 -0.02 5.51
C PRO A 29 22.48 -0.75 4.85
N SER A 30 22.36 -1.00 3.56
CA SER A 30 23.30 -1.79 2.75
C SER A 30 24.15 -0.92 1.82
N GLN A 31 23.55 0.11 1.22
CA GLN A 31 24.23 1.00 0.29
C GLN A 31 23.82 2.45 0.57
N LYS A 32 24.80 3.34 0.74
CA LYS A 32 24.56 4.77 0.96
C LYS A 32 24.46 5.50 -0.38
N TYR A 33 23.62 6.53 -0.45
CA TYR A 33 23.43 7.35 -1.63
C TYR A 33 23.73 8.82 -1.31
N GLY A 34 24.36 9.50 -2.26
CA GLY A 34 24.45 10.95 -2.24
C GLY A 34 23.06 11.58 -2.40
N PHE A 35 22.95 12.85 -2.02
CA PHE A 35 21.72 13.62 -2.17
C PHE A 35 22.04 15.09 -2.42
N SER A 36 21.03 15.81 -2.89
CA SER A 36 20.99 17.27 -2.93
C SER A 36 19.71 17.75 -2.25
N VAL A 37 19.74 18.95 -1.68
CA VAL A 37 18.57 19.57 -1.06
C VAL A 37 18.28 20.88 -1.76
N THR A 38 17.02 21.10 -2.12
CA THR A 38 16.53 22.39 -2.58
C THR A 38 15.52 22.93 -1.59
N TYR A 39 15.37 24.25 -1.53
CA TYR A 39 14.49 24.91 -0.58
C TYR A 39 13.56 25.89 -1.28
N ASP A 40 12.40 26.13 -0.68
CA ASP A 40 11.56 27.26 -1.05
C ASP A 40 12.14 28.59 -0.55
N ALA A 41 11.59 29.70 -1.05
CA ALA A 41 12.08 31.05 -0.73
C ALA A 41 12.00 31.41 0.77
N ARG A 42 11.20 30.68 1.55
CA ARG A 42 10.98 30.94 2.98
C ARG A 42 11.71 29.93 3.88
N HIS A 43 12.42 28.96 3.31
CA HIS A 43 12.99 27.81 3.99
C HIS A 43 11.99 27.06 4.89
N LEU A 44 10.70 27.06 4.52
CA LEU A 44 9.65 26.31 5.21
C LEU A 44 9.45 24.94 4.57
N ASN A 45 9.91 24.76 3.34
CA ASN A 45 9.87 23.49 2.64
C ASN A 45 11.24 23.16 2.08
N ALA A 46 11.70 21.94 2.32
CA ALA A 46 12.92 21.39 1.73
C ALA A 46 12.57 20.16 0.89
N PHE A 47 13.24 20.02 -0.25
CA PHE A 47 13.09 18.87 -1.13
C PHE A 47 14.43 18.15 -1.22
N VAL A 48 14.46 16.91 -0.72
CA VAL A 48 15.64 16.04 -0.78
C VAL A 48 15.56 15.18 -2.04
N HIS A 49 16.56 15.31 -2.90
CA HIS A 49 16.71 14.55 -4.13
C HIS A 49 17.87 13.58 -3.98
N SER A 50 17.64 12.29 -4.21
CA SER A 50 18.73 11.32 -4.25
C SER A 50 19.59 11.55 -5.49
N ALA A 51 20.84 11.10 -5.41
CA ALA A 51 21.61 10.81 -6.61
C ALA A 51 20.85 9.81 -7.50
N PRO A 52 21.16 9.74 -8.80
CA PRO A 52 20.58 8.75 -9.71
C PRO A 52 20.68 7.35 -9.11
N LEU A 53 19.53 6.68 -9.00
CA LEU A 53 19.43 5.32 -8.50
C LEU A 53 19.45 4.38 -9.72
N GLY A 54 20.29 3.35 -9.67
CA GLY A 54 20.15 2.22 -10.59
C GLY A 54 18.86 1.46 -10.31
N VAL A 55 18.27 0.86 -11.34
CA VAL A 55 17.11 -0.04 -11.18
C VAL A 55 17.60 -1.33 -10.52
N PRO A 56 17.15 -1.67 -9.30
CA PRO A 56 17.54 -2.92 -8.64
C PRO A 56 16.86 -4.12 -9.33
N GLU A 57 17.39 -5.33 -9.16
CA GLU A 57 16.73 -6.55 -9.69
C GLU A 57 15.38 -6.80 -8.99
N ASP A 58 15.41 -6.79 -7.66
CA ASP A 58 14.24 -6.92 -6.79
C ASP A 58 13.76 -5.56 -6.26
N THR A 59 12.51 -5.48 -5.81
CA THR A 59 11.99 -4.32 -5.08
C THR A 59 12.84 -4.05 -3.83
N ARG A 60 13.32 -2.82 -3.67
CA ARG A 60 14.12 -2.40 -2.50
C ARG A 60 13.53 -1.18 -1.83
N ILE A 61 13.88 -0.97 -0.56
CA ILE A 61 13.46 0.22 0.19
C ILE A 61 14.64 1.18 0.27
N LEU A 62 14.45 2.41 -0.21
CA LEU A 62 15.34 3.53 0.11
C LEU A 62 14.84 4.19 1.40
N ARG A 63 15.70 4.23 2.42
CA ARG A 63 15.44 4.94 3.67
C ARG A 63 16.17 6.27 3.68
N ALA A 64 15.42 7.34 3.94
CA ALA A 64 15.95 8.63 4.31
C ALA A 64 15.83 8.80 5.81
N LYS A 65 16.97 8.87 6.50
CA LYS A 65 17.02 9.13 7.93
C LYS A 65 17.35 10.60 8.16
N PHE A 66 16.60 11.22 9.06
CA PHE A 66 16.79 12.58 9.53
C PHE A 66 17.14 12.50 11.02
N ALA A 67 18.34 12.93 11.38
CA ALA A 67 18.77 12.93 12.77
C ALA A 67 18.04 14.00 13.59
N ALA A 68 18.15 13.92 14.92
CA ALA A 68 17.75 15.00 15.81
C ALA A 68 18.68 16.24 15.63
N ASP A 69 18.38 17.32 16.33
CA ASP A 69 19.13 18.59 16.31
C ASP A 69 19.05 19.37 14.98
N ILE A 70 17.93 19.26 14.24
CA ILE A 70 17.64 20.15 13.10
C ILE A 70 17.21 21.50 13.65
N LYS A 71 17.87 22.58 13.24
CA LYS A 71 17.71 23.92 13.83
C LYS A 71 16.91 24.85 12.93
N SER A 72 16.26 25.82 13.57
CA SER A 72 15.67 26.96 12.89
C SER A 72 16.75 27.99 12.56
N ALA A 73 16.62 28.66 11.42
CA ALA A 73 17.46 29.80 11.05
C ALA A 73 17.29 30.99 12.02
N ARG A 74 16.20 31.02 12.80
CA ARG A 74 15.95 32.03 13.84
C ARG A 74 16.60 31.68 15.19
N GLY A 75 17.34 30.57 15.27
CA GLY A 75 17.88 30.04 16.51
C GLY A 75 16.84 29.28 17.34
N GLY A 76 17.27 28.80 18.51
CA GLY A 76 16.48 27.96 19.40
C GLY A 76 16.97 26.51 19.46
N PRO A 77 16.32 25.67 20.29
CA PRO A 77 16.66 24.27 20.41
C PRO A 77 16.34 23.53 19.09
N GLY A 78 17.20 22.58 18.73
CA GLY A 78 16.95 21.71 17.58
C GLY A 78 15.84 20.68 17.85
N THR A 79 15.44 19.95 16.81
CA THR A 79 14.46 18.86 16.94
C THR A 79 14.89 17.83 17.99
N ALA A 80 13.98 17.47 18.90
CA ALA A 80 14.28 16.54 19.98
C ALA A 80 14.47 15.09 19.50
N GLN A 81 13.76 14.71 18.43
CA GLN A 81 13.79 13.37 17.86
C GLN A 81 14.06 13.45 16.36
N GLY A 82 14.82 12.47 15.88
CA GLY A 82 14.93 12.21 14.44
C GLY A 82 13.73 11.42 13.94
N PHE A 83 13.62 11.31 12.62
CA PHE A 83 12.58 10.54 11.96
C PHE A 83 13.16 9.84 10.72
N ASP A 84 12.45 8.84 10.19
CA ASP A 84 12.79 8.23 8.91
C ASP A 84 11.62 8.25 7.95
N ALA A 85 11.93 8.46 6.68
CA ALA A 85 11.02 8.26 5.56
C ALA A 85 11.52 7.08 4.74
N ARG A 86 10.58 6.29 4.22
CA ARG A 86 10.86 5.11 3.40
C ARG A 86 10.16 5.26 2.07
N VAL A 87 10.89 4.99 1.00
CA VAL A 87 10.38 4.98 -0.36
C VAL A 87 10.69 3.62 -0.96
N GLN A 88 9.67 2.97 -1.51
CA GLN A 88 9.85 1.73 -2.24
C GLN A 88 10.38 2.05 -3.64
N ILE A 89 11.48 1.42 -4.02
CA ILE A 89 12.08 1.46 -5.34
C ILE A 89 11.70 0.16 -6.04
N PRO A 90 10.81 0.22 -7.06
CA PRO A 90 10.47 -0.96 -7.86
C PRO A 90 11.73 -1.56 -8.49
N GLY A 91 11.81 -2.89 -8.48
CA GLY A 91 12.86 -3.62 -9.17
C GLY A 91 12.51 -3.87 -10.64
N LEU A 92 13.49 -4.35 -11.41
CA LEU A 92 13.31 -4.69 -12.82
C LEU A 92 12.24 -5.77 -13.01
N TYR A 93 12.15 -6.71 -12.07
CA TYR A 93 11.20 -7.83 -12.12
C TYR A 93 10.02 -7.64 -11.14
N SER A 94 9.81 -6.43 -10.61
CA SER A 94 8.75 -6.20 -9.64
C SER A 94 7.42 -5.95 -10.34
N LEU A 95 6.67 -7.02 -10.59
CA LEU A 95 5.24 -6.92 -10.88
C LEU A 95 4.46 -6.77 -9.56
N ALA A 96 3.81 -5.64 -9.38
CA ALA A 96 2.85 -5.39 -8.32
C ALA A 96 1.42 -5.25 -8.86
N VAL A 97 0.44 -5.60 -8.01
CA VAL A 97 -0.98 -5.26 -8.19
C VAL A 97 -1.22 -3.93 -7.49
N ASP A 98 -1.58 -2.91 -8.26
CA ASP A 98 -1.84 -1.56 -7.76
C ASP A 98 -3.24 -1.47 -7.12
N SER A 99 -4.23 -2.13 -7.72
CA SER A 99 -5.59 -2.15 -7.22
C SER A 99 -6.37 -3.37 -7.70
N ALA A 100 -7.40 -3.73 -6.94
CA ALA A 100 -8.41 -4.71 -7.31
C ALA A 100 -9.77 -4.19 -6.84
N ALA A 101 -10.66 -3.92 -7.78
CA ALA A 101 -11.97 -3.31 -7.49
C ALA A 101 -13.07 -4.00 -8.27
N LEU A 102 -14.21 -4.19 -7.63
CA LEU A 102 -15.39 -4.75 -8.26
C LEU A 102 -16.21 -3.59 -8.84
N THR A 103 -16.56 -3.71 -10.11
CA THR A 103 -17.36 -2.71 -10.83
C THR A 103 -18.57 -3.39 -11.48
N LEU A 104 -19.59 -2.61 -11.78
CA LEU A 104 -20.76 -3.06 -12.53
C LEU A 104 -20.68 -2.45 -13.93
N VAL A 105 -20.68 -3.28 -14.96
CA VAL A 105 -20.65 -2.88 -16.36
C VAL A 105 -21.80 -3.51 -17.11
N GLU A 106 -22.32 -2.83 -18.12
CA GLU A 106 -23.37 -3.39 -18.98
C GLU A 106 -22.73 -4.30 -20.03
N ASN A 107 -23.28 -5.50 -20.21
CA ASN A 107 -22.87 -6.41 -21.27
C ASN A 107 -23.54 -6.06 -22.62
N ASP A 108 -23.25 -6.83 -23.67
CA ASP A 108 -23.83 -6.64 -25.01
C ASP A 108 -25.37 -6.73 -25.05
N HIS A 109 -25.99 -7.28 -24.00
CA HIS A 109 -27.43 -7.39 -23.81
C HIS A 109 -28.02 -6.30 -22.89
N TYR A 110 -27.23 -5.28 -22.52
CA TYR A 110 -27.60 -4.21 -21.58
C TYR A 110 -27.99 -4.74 -20.18
N GLU A 111 -27.46 -5.90 -19.80
CA GLU A 111 -27.63 -6.45 -18.47
C GLU A 111 -26.42 -6.07 -17.60
N PRO A 112 -26.63 -5.66 -16.34
CA PRO A 112 -25.54 -5.36 -15.42
C PRO A 112 -24.77 -6.63 -15.07
N GLU A 113 -23.49 -6.64 -15.42
CA GLU A 113 -22.53 -7.68 -15.10
C GLU A 113 -21.49 -7.14 -14.12
N GLN A 114 -21.15 -7.95 -13.11
CA GLN A 114 -20.17 -7.57 -12.11
C GLN A 114 -18.78 -8.03 -12.55
N VAL A 115 -17.85 -7.10 -12.69
CA VAL A 115 -16.49 -7.34 -13.19
C VAL A 115 -15.46 -6.91 -12.15
N LEU A 116 -14.51 -7.79 -11.85
CA LEU A 116 -13.32 -7.46 -11.08
C LEU A 116 -12.29 -6.81 -12.01
N ILE A 117 -11.98 -5.54 -11.74
CA ILE A 117 -10.91 -4.80 -12.38
C ILE A 117 -9.64 -4.96 -11.54
N VAL A 118 -8.60 -5.55 -12.13
CA VAL A 118 -7.27 -5.68 -11.55
C VAL A 118 -6.32 -4.76 -12.29
N GLN A 119 -5.66 -3.87 -11.56
CA GLN A 119 -4.64 -2.98 -12.11
C GLN A 119 -3.25 -3.44 -11.67
N THR A 120 -2.31 -3.51 -12.61
CA THR A 120 -0.92 -3.88 -12.37
C THR A 120 0.03 -2.71 -12.67
N SER A 121 1.12 -2.67 -11.92
CA SER A 121 2.19 -1.65 -12.06
C SER A 121 2.89 -1.63 -13.43
N VAL A 122 2.86 -2.75 -14.15
CA VAL A 122 3.39 -2.87 -15.53
C VAL A 122 2.40 -3.63 -16.39
N ALA A 123 2.49 -3.43 -17.71
CA ALA A 123 1.63 -4.11 -18.66
C ALA A 123 1.94 -5.62 -18.71
N VAL A 124 0.93 -6.45 -18.51
CA VAL A 124 1.02 -7.91 -18.55
C VAL A 124 0.02 -8.48 -19.53
N ARG A 125 0.22 -9.73 -19.95
CA ARG A 125 -0.75 -10.44 -20.80
C ARG A 125 -1.92 -10.93 -19.97
N SER A 126 -3.14 -10.64 -20.39
CA SER A 126 -4.35 -11.13 -19.72
C SER A 126 -4.40 -12.66 -19.63
N SER A 127 -3.88 -13.37 -20.65
CA SER A 127 -3.77 -14.83 -20.66
C SER A 127 -2.82 -15.40 -19.60
N GLU A 128 -1.82 -14.63 -19.17
CA GLU A 128 -0.85 -15.02 -18.14
C GLU A 128 -1.31 -14.62 -16.73
N LEU A 129 -2.10 -13.54 -16.63
CA LEU A 129 -2.63 -13.03 -15.38
C LEU A 129 -3.86 -13.83 -14.92
N ALA A 130 -4.86 -14.01 -15.81
CA ALA A 130 -6.14 -14.64 -15.48
C ALA A 130 -6.02 -15.99 -14.74
N PRO A 131 -5.19 -16.97 -15.17
CA PRO A 131 -5.07 -18.25 -14.46
C PRO A 131 -4.42 -18.13 -13.07
N LYS A 132 -3.78 -17.00 -12.76
CA LYS A 132 -3.13 -16.73 -11.46
C LYS A 132 -4.04 -15.96 -10.50
N VAL A 133 -5.14 -15.38 -10.99
CA VAL A 133 -6.12 -14.69 -10.14
C VAL A 133 -7.17 -15.68 -9.69
N ARG A 134 -7.48 -15.65 -8.39
CA ARG A 134 -8.53 -16.45 -7.77
C ARG A 134 -9.37 -15.56 -6.90
N ALA A 135 -10.69 -15.75 -6.93
CA ALA A 135 -11.62 -15.04 -6.08
C ALA A 135 -12.47 -16.04 -5.29
N TRP A 136 -12.88 -15.62 -4.10
CA TRP A 136 -13.78 -16.36 -3.23
C TRP A 136 -14.87 -15.43 -2.75
N LEU A 137 -16.12 -15.92 -2.76
CA LEU A 137 -17.23 -15.28 -2.07
C LEU A 137 -17.20 -15.72 -0.61
N LEU A 138 -16.91 -14.77 0.28
CA LEU A 138 -16.85 -15.04 1.71
C LEU A 138 -18.27 -15.26 2.28
N PRO A 139 -18.43 -16.11 3.31
CA PRO A 139 -19.71 -16.32 3.97
C PRO A 139 -20.31 -15.01 4.50
N THR A 140 -21.63 -14.86 4.39
CA THR A 140 -22.36 -13.67 4.87
C THR A 140 -22.20 -13.44 6.36
N HIS A 141 -21.96 -14.50 7.13
CA HIS A 141 -21.74 -14.43 8.58
C HIS A 141 -20.52 -15.24 8.98
N LYS A 142 -19.86 -14.83 10.08
CA LYS A 142 -18.76 -15.61 10.64
C LYS A 142 -19.22 -17.04 10.96
N PRO A 143 -18.47 -18.07 10.55
CA PRO A 143 -18.70 -19.42 11.03
C PRO A 143 -18.60 -19.41 12.56
N LYS A 144 -19.47 -20.19 13.22
CA LYS A 144 -19.46 -20.27 14.69
C LYS A 144 -18.06 -20.69 15.14
N PRO A 145 -17.43 -19.98 16.10
CA PRO A 145 -16.17 -20.45 16.65
C PRO A 145 -16.39 -21.85 17.21
N VAL A 146 -15.60 -22.82 16.76
CA VAL A 146 -15.38 -24.04 17.55
C VAL A 146 -14.88 -23.60 18.92
N ALA A 147 -15.53 -24.09 19.99
CA ALA A 147 -15.27 -23.67 21.37
C ALA A 147 -13.76 -23.75 21.69
N GLY A 148 -13.10 -22.60 21.83
CA GLY A 148 -11.69 -22.54 22.23
C GLY A 148 -10.85 -21.38 21.67
N ALA A 149 -11.28 -20.68 20.61
CA ALA A 149 -10.51 -19.56 20.06
C ALA A 149 -10.97 -18.22 20.65
N ALA A 150 -10.13 -17.63 21.50
CA ALA A 150 -10.36 -16.35 22.15
C ALA A 150 -10.63 -15.22 21.14
N ALA A 151 -11.78 -14.57 21.27
CA ALA A 151 -12.15 -13.39 20.51
C ALA A 151 -11.17 -12.25 20.78
N SER A 152 -10.44 -11.81 19.75
CA SER A 152 -9.65 -10.57 19.78
C SER A 152 -10.21 -9.64 18.72
N GLY A 153 -10.98 -8.64 19.16
CA GLY A 153 -11.53 -7.57 18.30
C GLY A 153 -12.32 -6.57 19.16
N PRO A 154 -12.03 -5.25 19.08
CA PRO A 154 -12.42 -4.30 20.12
C PRO A 154 -13.80 -3.65 19.92
N LEU A 155 -14.38 -3.24 21.06
CA LEU A 155 -15.33 -2.14 21.26
C LEU A 155 -16.58 -2.06 20.35
N SER A 156 -17.71 -2.51 20.90
CA SER A 156 -19.00 -1.87 20.63
C SER A 156 -19.65 -1.53 21.98
N THR A 157 -19.59 -0.26 22.37
CA THR A 157 -20.36 0.31 23.47
C THR A 157 -21.61 0.92 22.85
N GLY A 158 -22.73 0.22 22.95
CA GLY A 158 -24.04 0.69 22.52
C GLY A 158 -25.09 -0.35 22.90
N GLU A 159 -26.12 0.07 23.64
CA GLU A 159 -27.19 -0.78 24.12
C GLU A 159 -27.96 -1.48 22.97
N PRO A 160 -28.48 -2.70 23.16
CA PRO A 160 -29.14 -3.45 22.11
C PRO A 160 -30.58 -2.98 21.94
N VAL A 161 -30.87 -2.27 20.84
CA VAL A 161 -32.24 -2.12 20.34
C VAL A 161 -32.61 -3.41 19.61
N ALA A 162 -33.62 -4.11 20.12
CA ALA A 162 -34.12 -5.36 19.54
C ALA A 162 -34.71 -5.09 18.15
N GLN A 163 -34.07 -5.62 17.10
CA GLN A 163 -34.56 -5.59 15.72
C GLN A 163 -34.63 -7.04 15.18
N PRO A 164 -35.72 -7.43 14.51
CA PRO A 164 -36.04 -8.85 14.25
C PRO A 164 -35.05 -9.49 13.26
N ASP A 165 -34.46 -10.62 13.66
CA ASP A 165 -33.79 -11.71 12.90
C ASP A 165 -32.84 -11.40 11.73
N HIS A 166 -32.56 -10.14 11.40
CA HIS A 166 -31.64 -9.77 10.32
C HIS A 166 -30.29 -9.42 10.94
N LYS A 167 -29.51 -10.44 11.28
CA LYS A 167 -28.10 -10.22 11.61
C LYS A 167 -27.45 -9.57 10.37
N PRO A 168 -26.87 -8.37 10.46
CA PRO A 168 -26.26 -7.74 9.30
C PRO A 168 -25.11 -8.61 8.77
N PRO A 169 -24.82 -8.57 7.45
CA PRO A 169 -23.65 -9.24 6.89
C PRO A 169 -22.39 -8.84 7.66
N HIS A 170 -21.50 -9.81 7.90
CA HIS A 170 -20.25 -9.53 8.58
C HIS A 170 -19.34 -8.72 7.66
N ALA A 171 -18.87 -7.56 8.13
CA ALA A 171 -17.88 -6.76 7.44
C ALA A 171 -16.50 -7.40 7.61
N TRP A 172 -16.10 -8.22 6.65
CA TRP A 172 -14.80 -8.90 6.66
C TRP A 172 -13.65 -7.90 6.51
N TYR A 173 -12.63 -8.04 7.36
CA TYR A 173 -11.36 -7.32 7.23
C TYR A 173 -10.25 -8.26 6.77
N LEU A 174 -9.23 -7.72 6.09
CA LEU A 174 -8.11 -8.50 5.57
C LEU A 174 -7.40 -9.35 6.65
N ALA A 175 -7.32 -8.83 7.88
CA ALA A 175 -6.73 -9.53 9.01
C ALA A 175 -7.52 -10.80 9.45
N GLU A 176 -8.78 -10.91 9.06
CA GLU A 176 -9.66 -12.04 9.38
C GLU A 176 -9.67 -13.12 8.29
N VAL A 177 -9.11 -12.83 7.11
CA VAL A 177 -9.07 -13.77 5.99
C VAL A 177 -7.96 -14.79 6.20
N SER A 178 -8.33 -16.01 6.56
CA SER A 178 -7.42 -17.13 6.79
C SER A 178 -7.63 -18.25 5.76
N GLN A 179 -6.65 -19.15 5.63
CA GLN A 179 -6.79 -20.34 4.80
C GLN A 179 -8.00 -21.21 5.20
N GLN A 180 -8.32 -21.27 6.49
CA GLN A 180 -9.50 -21.96 6.98
C GLN A 180 -10.78 -21.30 6.47
N LEU A 181 -10.89 -19.97 6.57
CA LEU A 181 -12.03 -19.23 6.03
C LEU A 181 -12.19 -19.44 4.51
N LEU A 182 -11.09 -19.40 3.76
CA LEU A 182 -11.11 -19.62 2.32
C LEU A 182 -11.57 -21.03 1.94
N SER A 183 -11.28 -22.04 2.77
CA SER A 183 -11.77 -23.41 2.56
C SER A 183 -13.28 -23.56 2.77
N GLU A 184 -13.88 -22.69 3.59
CA GLU A 184 -15.33 -22.61 3.84
C GLU A 184 -16.04 -21.63 2.89
N SER A 185 -15.27 -20.90 2.07
CA SER A 185 -15.79 -19.90 1.13
C SER A 185 -16.09 -20.51 -0.23
N THR A 186 -16.99 -19.91 -0.98
CA THR A 186 -17.33 -20.39 -2.33
C THR A 186 -16.33 -19.84 -3.35
N PRO A 187 -15.54 -20.69 -4.04
CA PRO A 187 -14.64 -20.21 -5.08
C PRO A 187 -15.45 -19.65 -6.25
N LEU A 188 -15.04 -18.49 -6.76
CA LEU A 188 -15.62 -17.88 -7.95
C LEU A 188 -14.77 -18.26 -9.16
N THR A 189 -15.44 -18.65 -10.23
CA THR A 189 -14.78 -18.83 -11.53
C THR A 189 -14.68 -17.46 -12.17
N LEU A 190 -13.46 -17.07 -12.54
CA LEU A 190 -13.19 -15.79 -13.19
C LEU A 190 -12.80 -16.04 -14.64
N SER A 191 -13.49 -15.38 -15.56
CA SER A 191 -13.23 -15.41 -16.99
C SER A 191 -12.63 -14.07 -17.41
N PRO A 192 -11.48 -14.05 -18.11
CA PRO A 192 -10.91 -12.80 -18.59
C PRO A 192 -11.80 -12.17 -19.65
N LYS A 193 -12.10 -10.88 -19.46
CA LYS A 193 -12.68 -10.06 -20.51
C LYS A 193 -11.58 -9.67 -21.50
N PRO A 194 -11.83 -9.80 -22.82
CA PRO A 194 -10.85 -9.40 -23.83
C PRO A 194 -10.46 -7.93 -23.66
N GLY A 195 -9.16 -7.68 -23.55
CA GLY A 195 -8.59 -6.33 -23.63
C GLY A 195 -8.48 -5.88 -25.08
N GLU A 196 -8.25 -4.58 -25.29
CA GLU A 196 -8.00 -4.03 -26.63
C GLU A 196 -6.59 -4.41 -27.12
N ARG A 197 -5.66 -4.66 -26.20
CA ARG A 197 -4.24 -4.93 -26.47
C ARG A 197 -3.80 -6.23 -25.82
N GLU A 198 -2.76 -6.84 -26.40
CA GLU A 198 -2.16 -8.07 -25.86
C GLU A 198 -1.49 -7.85 -24.49
N TYR A 199 -0.93 -6.66 -24.26
CA TYR A 199 -0.32 -6.24 -23.01
C TYR A 199 -1.02 -5.01 -22.46
N GLU A 200 -1.59 -5.13 -21.28
CA GLU A 200 -2.34 -4.06 -20.61
C GLU A 200 -1.99 -4.04 -19.13
N SER A 201 -2.15 -2.89 -18.49
CA SER A 201 -2.01 -2.74 -17.04
C SER A 201 -3.35 -2.82 -16.31
N MET A 202 -4.46 -2.88 -17.03
CA MET A 202 -5.81 -2.95 -16.47
C MET A 202 -6.51 -4.17 -17.07
N HIS A 203 -7.01 -5.05 -16.22
CA HIS A 203 -7.60 -6.32 -16.63
C HIS A 203 -8.99 -6.49 -16.02
N GLY A 204 -9.97 -6.84 -16.85
CA GLY A 204 -11.31 -7.20 -16.41
C GLY A 204 -11.46 -8.72 -16.28
N LEU A 205 -12.03 -9.17 -15.16
CA LEU A 205 -12.32 -10.57 -14.86
C LEU A 205 -13.78 -10.69 -14.39
N ALA A 206 -14.58 -11.54 -15.02
CA ALA A 206 -15.99 -11.74 -14.69
C ALA A 206 -16.30 -13.18 -14.30
#